data_AF-A0A1Y6M9I7-F1
#
_entry.id   AF-A0A1Y6M9I7-F1
#
_cell.length_a   1.000
_cell.length_b   1.000
_cell.length_c   1.000
_cell.angle_alpha   90.00
_cell.angle_beta   90.00
_cell.angle_gamma   90.00
#
_symmetry.space_group_name_H-M   'P 1'
#
loop_
_entity.id
_entity.type
_entity.pdbx_description
1 polymer ?
#
loop_
_entity_poly.entity_id
_entity_poly.type
_entity_poly.pdbx_seq_one_letter_code
_entity_poly.pdbx_strand_id
1 'polypeptide(L)'
;MIKTYHGQSTIHSAKASEWVRGVSKKVWSAHDLRKRARSIWAELGVDYIVCESLLNHARDKLDQAYIHTHMELQKKEALETYHKWLKKGWCTCLAPVSIQNPIIDKPLSRLA
;
A
#
# COMPACT_ATOMS: atom_id res chain seq x y z
N MET A 1 -24.56 -37.94 -3.78
CA MET A 1 -23.12 -37.69 -3.95
C MET A 1 -22.84 -36.22 -3.65
N ILE A 2 -22.29 -35.91 -2.48
CA ILE A 2 -21.89 -34.55 -2.11
C ILE A 2 -20.47 -34.34 -2.66
N LYS A 3 -20.31 -33.43 -3.63
CA LYS A 3 -18.98 -33.00 -4.08
C LYS A 3 -18.36 -32.14 -2.99
N THR A 4 -17.40 -32.68 -2.25
CA THR A 4 -16.56 -31.91 -1.34
C THR A 4 -15.65 -31.00 -2.18
N TYR A 5 -15.85 -29.69 -2.08
CA TYR A 5 -14.91 -28.70 -2.62
C TYR A 5 -13.59 -28.86 -1.86
N HIS A 6 -12.57 -29.39 -2.53
CA HIS A 6 -11.21 -29.42 -2.00
C HIS A 6 -10.70 -27.98 -2.08
N GLY A 7 -10.78 -27.25 -0.96
CA GLY A 7 -10.24 -25.91 -0.84
C GLY A 7 -8.78 -25.91 -1.28
N GLN A 8 -8.42 -24.97 -2.15
CA GLN A 8 -7.03 -24.76 -2.54
C GLN A 8 -6.15 -24.71 -1.30
N SER A 9 -5.12 -25.55 -1.28
CA SER A 9 -4.12 -25.57 -0.22
C SER A 9 -3.51 -24.18 -0.06
N THR A 10 -3.37 -23.71 1.17
CA THR A 10 -2.75 -22.42 1.45
C THR A 10 -1.31 -22.41 0.92
N ILE A 11 -0.89 -21.31 0.30
CA ILE A 11 0.47 -21.18 -0.23
C ILE A 11 1.41 -20.96 0.96
N HIS A 12 2.48 -21.75 1.05
CA HIS A 12 3.50 -21.57 2.08
C HIS A 12 4.21 -20.21 1.91
N SER A 13 4.51 -19.53 3.02
CA SER A 13 5.09 -18.17 3.04
C SER A 13 6.37 -18.04 2.20
N ALA A 14 7.24 -19.05 2.24
CA ALA A 14 8.44 -19.11 1.42
C ALA A 14 8.13 -19.13 -0.08
N LYS A 15 7.08 -19.86 -0.48
CA LYS A 15 6.68 -19.96 -1.88
C LYS A 15 6.06 -18.66 -2.38
N ALA A 16 5.22 -18.02 -1.56
CA ALA A 16 4.69 -16.69 -1.87
C ALA A 16 5.82 -15.64 -2.00
N SER A 17 6.80 -15.68 -1.11
CA SER A 17 7.97 -14.78 -1.15
C SER A 17 8.84 -15.01 -2.39
N GLU A 18 9.00 -16.27 -2.81
CA GLU A 18 9.65 -16.62 -4.06
C GLU A 18 8.93 -16.02 -5.27
N TRP A 19 7.61 -16.17 -5.34
CA TRP A 19 6.81 -15.63 -6.45
C TRP A 19 6.92 -14.11 -6.56
N VAL A 20 6.81 -13.39 -5.44
CA VAL A 20 6.94 -11.93 -5.44
C VAL A 20 8.33 -11.49 -5.94
N ARG A 21 9.40 -12.14 -5.47
CA ARG A 21 10.76 -11.88 -5.98
C ARG A 21 10.89 -12.23 -7.46
N GLY A 22 10.17 -13.25 -7.94
CA GLY A 22 10.18 -13.68 -9.33
C GLY A 22 9.74 -12.58 -10.30
N VAL A 23 8.75 -11.76 -9.92
CA VAL A 23 8.24 -10.64 -10.74
C VAL A 23 9.36 -9.67 -11.16
N SER A 24 10.33 -9.46 -10.28
CA SER A 24 11.42 -8.52 -10.47
C SER A 24 12.73 -9.15 -10.95
N LYS A 25 12.74 -10.45 -11.23
CA LYS A 25 13.97 -11.25 -11.37
C LYS A 25 14.90 -11.09 -10.15
N LYS A 26 14.33 -11.05 -8.94
CA LYS A 26 15.00 -10.95 -7.64
C LYS A 26 15.65 -9.59 -7.33
N VAL A 27 15.34 -8.53 -8.08
CA VAL A 27 15.84 -7.16 -7.82
C VAL A 27 15.20 -6.56 -6.56
N TRP A 28 13.94 -6.92 -6.26
CA TRP A 28 13.23 -6.51 -5.06
C TRP A 28 12.39 -7.65 -4.49
N SER A 29 12.09 -7.55 -3.20
CA SER A 29 11.31 -8.51 -2.41
C SER A 29 9.99 -7.93 -1.92
N ALA A 30 9.13 -8.79 -1.34
CA ALA A 30 7.89 -8.34 -0.68
C ALA A 30 8.15 -7.34 0.46
N HIS A 31 9.30 -7.44 1.13
CA HIS A 31 9.71 -6.53 2.19
C HIS A 31 10.00 -5.13 1.66
N ASP A 32 10.68 -5.04 0.52
CA ASP A 32 10.99 -3.76 -0.14
C ASP A 32 9.70 -3.06 -0.60
N LEU A 33 8.73 -3.83 -1.10
CA LEU A 33 7.41 -3.31 -1.45
C LEU A 33 6.67 -2.73 -0.23
N ARG A 34 6.74 -3.39 0.94
CA ARG A 34 6.13 -2.87 2.18
C ARG A 34 6.80 -1.58 2.64
N LYS A 35 8.13 -1.52 2.63
CA LYS A 35 8.87 -0.28 2.93
C LYS A 35 8.52 0.86 1.97
N ARG A 36 8.38 0.54 0.68
CA ARG A 36 8.04 1.53 -0.33
C ARG A 36 6.61 2.04 -0.15
N ALA A 37 5.64 1.15 0.01
CA ALA A 37 4.25 1.51 0.29
C ALA A 37 4.15 2.37 1.55
N ARG A 38 4.89 2.02 2.61
CA ARG A 38 4.94 2.79 3.86
C ARG A 38 5.38 4.23 3.65
N SER A 39 6.40 4.42 2.81
CA SER A 39 6.96 5.74 2.50
C SER A 39 5.96 6.56 1.69
N ILE A 40 5.34 5.95 0.67
CA ILE A 40 4.33 6.62 -0.16
C ILE A 40 3.11 7.02 0.67
N TRP A 41 2.63 6.16 1.58
CA TRP A 41 1.52 6.52 2.46
C TRP A 41 1.85 7.71 3.35
N ALA A 42 3.07 7.80 3.89
CA ALA A 42 3.50 9.00 4.62
C ALA A 42 3.53 10.25 3.73
N GLU A 43 4.05 10.14 2.51
CA GLU A 43 4.08 11.25 1.54
C GLU A 43 2.67 11.69 1.11
N LEU A 44 1.70 10.77 1.11
CA LEU A 44 0.28 11.06 0.88
C LEU A 44 -0.44 11.61 2.13
N GLY A 45 0.27 11.79 3.25
CA GLY A 45 -0.29 12.32 4.50
C GLY A 45 -1.10 11.31 5.32
N VAL A 46 -0.93 10.01 5.09
CA VAL A 46 -1.59 8.97 5.91
C VAL A 46 -0.92 8.91 7.29
N ASP A 47 -1.75 8.91 8.33
CA ASP A 47 -1.30 8.84 9.72
C ASP A 47 -0.39 7.63 9.98
N TYR A 48 0.58 7.83 10.88
CA TYR A 48 1.59 6.81 11.21
C TYR A 48 0.95 5.51 11.70
N ILE A 49 -0.03 5.59 12.62
CA ILE A 49 -0.65 4.40 13.22
C ILE A 49 -1.47 3.65 12.18
N VAL A 50 -2.15 4.37 11.29
CA VAL A 50 -2.89 3.77 10.16
C VAL A 50 -1.93 3.03 9.24
N CYS A 51 -0.77 3.62 8.92
CA CYS A 51 0.25 2.98 8.10
C CYS A 51 0.80 1.69 8.72
N GLU A 52 1.16 1.71 10.01
CA GLU A 52 1.65 0.52 10.70
C GLU A 52 0.58 -0.58 10.79
N SER A 53 -0.68 -0.17 10.96
CA SER A 53 -1.82 -1.09 10.97
C SER A 53 -2.07 -1.73 9.59
N LEU A 54 -1.87 -0.99 8.50
CA LEU A 54 -1.94 -1.53 7.13
C LEU A 54 -0.83 -2.55 6.83
N LEU A 55 0.35 -2.39 7.42
CA LEU A 55 1.45 -3.34 7.30
C LEU A 55 1.31 -4.56 8.23
N ASN A 56 0.29 -4.56 9.09
CA ASN A 56 0.11 -5.53 10.17
C ASN A 56 1.37 -5.67 11.05
N HIS A 57 2.08 -4.55 11.26
CA HIS A 57 3.23 -4.53 12.16
C HIS A 57 2.76 -4.68 13.62
N ALA A 58 3.56 -5.37 14.42
CA ALA A 58 3.30 -5.48 15.85
C ALA A 58 3.34 -4.07 16.47
N ARG A 59 2.19 -3.63 16.99
CA ARG A 59 2.06 -2.33 17.66
C ARG A 59 2.68 -2.39 19.05
N ASP A 60 3.28 -1.29 19.50
CA ASP A 60 3.74 -1.20 20.88
C ASP A 60 2.53 -1.00 21.81
N LYS A 61 2.70 -1.28 23.12
CA LYS A 61 1.60 -1.26 24.11
C LYS A 61 0.90 0.10 24.26
N LEU A 62 1.53 1.18 23.77
CA LEU A 62 1.02 2.55 23.85
C LEU A 62 0.02 2.92 22.74
N ASP A 63 -0.10 2.13 21.66
CA ASP A 63 -0.99 2.41 20.52
C ASP A 63 -2.44 1.89 20.71
N GLN A 64 -2.73 1.30 21.87
CA GLN A 64 -4.01 0.62 22.15
C GLN A 64 -5.19 1.59 22.40
N ALA A 65 -4.93 2.88 22.59
CA ALA A 65 -5.96 3.89 22.83
C ALA A 65 -6.66 4.38 21.54
N TYR A 66 -6.26 3.90 20.36
CA TYR A 66 -6.90 4.28 19.10
C TYR A 66 -8.28 3.63 18.98
N ILE A 67 -9.33 4.45 18.82
CA ILE A 67 -10.71 3.96 18.67
C ILE A 67 -10.77 3.05 17.44
N HIS A 68 -10.89 1.74 17.67
CA HIS A 68 -10.84 0.70 16.64
C HIS A 68 -11.83 0.96 15.49
N THR A 69 -12.99 1.54 15.78
CA THR A 69 -14.02 1.87 14.77
C THR A 69 -13.54 2.89 13.73
N HIS A 70 -12.70 3.86 14.12
CA HIS A 70 -12.18 4.87 13.19
C HIS A 70 -11.02 4.32 12.35
N MET A 71 -10.28 3.34 12.89
CA MET A 71 -9.12 2.74 12.24
C MET A 71 -9.48 2.06 10.92
N GLU A 72 -10.57 1.30 10.87
CA GLU A 72 -10.96 0.57 9.65
C GLU A 72 -11.39 1.53 8.53
N LEU A 73 -12.06 2.62 8.87
CA LEU A 73 -12.40 3.67 7.91
C LEU A 73 -11.15 4.36 7.37
N GLN A 74 -10.21 4.73 8.24
CA GLN A 74 -8.97 5.39 7.82
C GLN A 74 -8.07 4.47 6.97
N LYS A 75 -8.01 3.17 7.29
CA LYS A 75 -7.33 2.18 6.44
C LYS A 75 -7.94 2.15 5.05
N LYS A 76 -9.28 2.12 4.96
CA LYS A 76 -10.00 2.15 3.68
C LYS A 76 -9.65 3.42 2.90
N GLU A 77 -9.77 4.59 3.52
CA GLU A 77 -9.48 5.88 2.89
C GLU A 77 -8.02 5.99 2.42
N ALA A 78 -7.07 5.49 3.22
CA ALA A 78 -5.66 5.41 2.86
C ALA A 78 -5.43 4.53 1.63
N LEU A 79 -6.05 3.34 1.57
CA LEU A 79 -5.95 2.44 0.43
C LEU A 79 -6.61 3.02 -0.83
N GLU A 80 -7.77 3.66 -0.70
CA GLU A 80 -8.43 4.35 -1.81
C GLU A 80 -7.58 5.50 -2.36
N THR A 81 -6.97 6.29 -1.48
CA THR A 81 -6.05 7.37 -1.85
C THR A 81 -4.81 6.82 -2.56
N TYR A 82 -4.22 5.75 -2.01
CA TYR A 82 -3.08 5.08 -2.61
C TYR A 82 -3.42 4.51 -4.01
N HIS A 83 -4.59 3.90 -4.17
CA HIS A 83 -5.05 3.43 -5.49
C HIS A 83 -5.26 4.56 -6.50
N LYS A 84 -5.82 5.70 -6.07
CA LYS A 84 -5.96 6.88 -6.93
C LYS A 84 -4.57 7.41 -7.36
N TRP A 85 -3.62 7.46 -6.45
CA TRP A 85 -2.23 7.85 -6.74
C TRP A 85 -1.56 6.89 -7.73
N LEU A 86 -1.68 5.58 -7.53
CA LEU A 86 -1.15 4.57 -8.45
C LEU A 86 -1.71 4.72 -9.87
N LYS A 87 -3.03 4.94 -10.00
CA LYS A 87 -3.69 5.15 -11.30
C LYS A 87 -3.20 6.43 -12.00
N LYS A 88 -2.87 7.47 -11.23
CA LYS A 88 -2.45 8.77 -11.75
C LYS A 88 -1.02 8.76 -12.30
N GLY A 89 -0.13 7.91 -11.77
CA GLY A 89 1.28 8.00 -12.13
C GLY A 89 2.16 6.87 -11.62
N TRP A 90 1.76 5.60 -11.82
CA TRP A 90 2.61 4.45 -11.47
C TRP A 90 4.03 4.52 -12.05
N CYS A 91 4.26 5.20 -13.19
CA CYS A 91 5.59 5.39 -13.75
C CYS A 91 6.54 6.23 -12.87
N THR A 92 5.99 7.02 -11.94
CA THR A 92 6.77 7.77 -10.94
C THR A 92 6.90 7.02 -9.61
N CYS A 93 6.35 5.80 -9.49
CA CYS A 93 6.32 5.09 -8.21
C CYS A 93 7.68 4.69 -7.67
N LEU A 94 8.74 4.80 -8.48
CA LEU A 94 10.12 4.58 -8.08
C LEU A 94 10.86 5.89 -7.75
N ALA A 95 10.36 7.05 -8.18
CA ALA A 95 10.88 8.35 -7.80
C ALA A 95 10.43 8.74 -6.38
N PRO A 96 11.23 9.48 -5.59
CA PRO A 96 10.73 10.10 -4.37
C PRO A 96 9.48 10.94 -4.71
N VAL A 97 8.37 10.76 -3.98
CA VAL A 97 7.13 11.51 -4.28
C VAL A 97 7.30 12.98 -3.89
N SER A 98 8.29 13.29 -3.04
CA SER A 98 8.74 14.65 -2.77
C SER A 98 9.71 15.17 -3.82
N ILE A 99 9.15 15.72 -4.92
CA ILE A 99 9.41 17.06 -5.47
C ILE A 99 8.12 17.43 -6.22
N GLN A 100 7.55 18.62 -5.99
CA GLN A 100 6.42 19.18 -6.73
C GLN A 100 6.36 18.67 -8.18
N ASN A 101 5.26 18.03 -8.57
CA ASN A 101 5.03 17.65 -9.95
C ASN A 101 4.22 18.78 -10.63
N PRO A 102 4.87 19.74 -11.32
CA PRO A 102 4.19 20.89 -11.92
C PRO A 102 3.17 20.51 -13.01
N ILE A 103 3.14 19.24 -13.42
CA ILE A 103 2.21 18.70 -14.43
C ILE A 103 0.83 18.41 -13.82
N ILE A 104 0.78 18.14 -12.51
CA ILE A 104 -0.46 17.71 -11.84
C ILE A 104 -1.28 18.90 -11.30
N ASP A 105 -0.62 20.02 -10.99
CA ASP A 105 -1.26 21.17 -10.34
C ASP A 105 -1.72 22.25 -11.32
N LYS A 106 -1.67 22.01 -12.64
CA LYS A 106 -2.22 22.96 -13.60
C LYS A 106 -3.74 22.76 -13.72
N PRO A 107 -4.59 23.69 -13.23
CA PRO A 107 -6.00 23.64 -13.53
C PRO A 107 -6.18 23.73 -15.06
N LEU A 108 -7.10 22.92 -15.60
CA LEU A 108 -7.61 23.07 -16.96
C LEU A 108 -8.45 24.36 -17.04
N SER A 109 -7.82 25.52 -16.88
CA SER A 109 -8.43 26.82 -17.12
C SER A 109 -7.84 27.45 -18.37
N ARG A 110 -8.71 27.51 -19.39
CA ARG A 110 -8.73 28.41 -20.55
C ARG A 110 -7.57 28.29 -21.54
N LEU A 111 -7.86 27.60 -22.65
CA LEU A 111 -7.52 28.17 -23.95
C LEU A 111 -8.77 28.90 -24.44
N ALA A 112 -8.64 30.21 -24.53
CA ALA A 112 -9.46 31.08 -25.37
C ALA A 112 -9.08 30.87 -26.84
#